data_AF-A0AA96ITH2-F1
#
_entry.id   AF-A0AA96ITH2-F1
#
_cell.length_a   1.000
_cell.length_b   1.000
_cell.length_c   1.000
_cell.angle_alpha   90.00
_cell.angle_beta   90.00
_cell.angle_gamma   90.00
#
_symmetry.space_group_name_H-M   'P 1'
#
loop_
_entity.id
_entity.type
_entity.pdbx_description
1 polymer ?
#
loop_
_entity_poly.entity_id
_entity_poly.type
_entity_poly.pdbx_seq_one_letter_code
_entity_poly.pdbx_strand_id
1 'polypeptide(L)'
;MKVLDNRVHDIANWIESCPNGNAFGIEVYANDAANSINQLTISGNEVDHLRTGCSESLSLTGNVEQWTISGNVVHDNDNIGIAALGFETMSGRNGGTFQSQARDGVISGNSVYNISSLGNTAYPAGDFSADGIYVEGGTRIVIERNLVNKADLGIELACETKGKFTSDVIARNNLVMYSNVTGISLGGAASGNGGTQNATVVNNTLFRNDTQATGSGEFQIQFHVSGTVFENNLLYATTDGLLVNFWPGTTNNTGYANPGTIDHNLYFADGGAGNANWVWLGRTYTSISNYRAASGADKLTRLVNPQFASLTVPDLHVSSSSAARGTGLVLPASTVGAVDYDGLPRLSSTGVIDIGAYQQP
;
A
#
# COMPACT_ATOMS: atom_id res chain seq x y z
N MET A 1 -23.28 -7.81 -8.76
CA MET A 1 -23.01 -7.01 -9.98
C MET A 1 -21.68 -7.45 -10.57
N LYS A 2 -21.46 -7.40 -11.90
CA LYS A 2 -20.19 -7.84 -12.51
C LYS A 2 -19.74 -6.87 -13.61
N VAL A 3 -18.46 -6.47 -13.59
CA VAL A 3 -17.77 -5.69 -14.62
C VAL A 3 -16.55 -6.51 -15.03
N LEU A 4 -16.66 -7.23 -16.15
CA LEU A 4 -15.69 -8.27 -16.53
C LEU A 4 -15.14 -8.01 -17.93
N ASP A 5 -13.83 -8.21 -18.09
CA ASP A 5 -13.15 -8.31 -19.39
C ASP A 5 -13.40 -7.11 -20.32
N ASN A 6 -13.49 -5.91 -19.75
CA ASN A 6 -13.63 -4.65 -20.51
C ASN A 6 -12.28 -3.97 -20.69
N ARG A 7 -12.19 -3.12 -21.72
CA ARG A 7 -11.15 -2.11 -21.81
C ARG A 7 -11.78 -0.72 -21.66
N VAL A 8 -11.33 0.04 -20.68
CA VAL A 8 -11.76 1.40 -20.37
C VAL A 8 -10.57 2.33 -20.57
N HIS A 9 -10.62 3.17 -21.60
CA HIS A 9 -9.44 3.93 -22.00
C HIS A 9 -9.75 5.31 -22.55
N ASP A 10 -8.74 6.20 -22.55
CA ASP A 10 -8.78 7.55 -23.12
C ASP A 10 -9.91 8.45 -22.57
N ILE A 11 -10.37 8.22 -21.34
CA ILE A 11 -11.28 9.15 -20.66
C ILE A 11 -10.46 10.31 -20.13
N ALA A 12 -10.80 11.53 -20.57
CA ALA A 12 -10.05 12.73 -20.25
C ALA A 12 -10.95 13.86 -19.76
N ASN A 13 -10.53 14.50 -18.67
CA ASN A 13 -11.01 15.81 -18.24
C ASN A 13 -9.90 16.86 -18.39
N TRP A 14 -10.23 17.95 -19.07
CA TRP A 14 -9.34 19.09 -19.30
C TRP A 14 -9.68 20.29 -18.39
N ILE A 15 -10.60 20.11 -17.45
CA ILE A 15 -10.83 21.07 -16.37
C ILE A 15 -9.78 20.79 -15.30
N GLU A 16 -8.84 21.71 -15.20
CA GLU A 16 -7.58 21.55 -14.46
C GLU A 16 -7.67 22.11 -13.04
N SER A 17 -8.78 21.86 -12.31
CA SER A 17 -8.92 22.35 -10.93
C SER A 17 -9.92 21.55 -10.09
N CYS A 18 -9.51 21.18 -8.87
CA CYS A 18 -10.41 20.59 -7.88
C CYS A 18 -11.29 21.68 -7.23
N PRO A 19 -12.56 21.39 -6.93
CA PRO A 19 -13.23 20.09 -7.03
C PRO A 19 -14.00 19.86 -8.35
N ASN A 20 -13.74 20.63 -9.42
CA ASN A 20 -14.61 20.65 -10.61
C ASN A 20 -14.10 19.78 -11.77
N GLY A 21 -12.83 19.40 -11.78
CA GLY A 21 -12.20 18.59 -12.81
C GLY A 21 -12.20 17.11 -12.49
N ASN A 22 -13.36 16.43 -12.54
CA ASN A 22 -13.46 15.00 -12.23
C ASN A 22 -13.80 14.19 -13.48
N ALA A 23 -13.15 13.05 -13.66
CA ALA A 23 -13.58 11.96 -14.52
C ALA A 23 -13.15 10.62 -13.90
N PHE A 24 -13.80 9.53 -14.27
CA PHE A 24 -13.52 8.21 -13.71
C PHE A 24 -13.42 7.20 -14.85
N GLY A 25 -12.56 6.20 -14.70
CA GLY A 25 -12.57 5.02 -15.55
C GLY A 25 -13.75 4.12 -15.19
N ILE A 26 -13.66 3.51 -14.01
CA ILE A 26 -14.72 2.69 -13.41
C ILE A 26 -14.99 3.24 -12.02
N GLU A 27 -16.18 3.80 -11.80
CA GLU A 27 -16.62 4.23 -10.47
C GLU A 27 -17.86 3.44 -10.03
N VAL A 28 -17.82 2.93 -8.80
CA VAL A 28 -18.99 2.38 -8.14
C VAL A 28 -19.31 3.21 -6.91
N TYR A 29 -20.30 4.06 -7.08
CA TYR A 29 -20.75 5.01 -6.07
C TYR A 29 -22.02 4.51 -5.37
N ALA A 30 -22.02 4.47 -4.03
CA ALA A 30 -23.19 4.13 -3.23
C ALA A 30 -23.37 5.09 -2.03
N ASN A 31 -24.50 5.80 -1.97
CA ASN A 31 -24.82 6.71 -0.87
C ASN A 31 -26.14 6.36 -0.14
N ASP A 32 -26.76 5.22 -0.48
CA ASP A 32 -27.93 4.73 0.26
C ASP A 32 -27.52 4.00 1.52
N ALA A 33 -27.80 4.56 2.71
CA ALA A 33 -27.46 3.91 3.98
C ALA A 33 -28.29 2.65 4.28
N ALA A 34 -29.45 2.46 3.63
CA ALA A 34 -30.27 1.27 3.82
C ALA A 34 -29.86 0.12 2.91
N ASN A 35 -29.39 0.43 1.70
CA ASN A 35 -29.11 -0.56 0.65
C ASN A 35 -27.69 -0.36 0.11
N SER A 36 -26.79 -1.29 0.44
CA SER A 36 -25.43 -1.29 -0.11
C SER A 36 -25.41 -1.79 -1.56
N ILE A 37 -24.40 -1.36 -2.33
CA ILE A 37 -23.96 -2.14 -3.48
C ILE A 37 -23.11 -3.27 -2.93
N ASN A 38 -23.48 -4.52 -3.24
CA ASN A 38 -22.77 -5.69 -2.75
C ASN A 38 -22.69 -6.82 -3.77
N GLN A 39 -21.88 -7.84 -3.45
CA GLN A 39 -21.59 -8.98 -4.33
C GLN A 39 -21.11 -8.49 -5.71
N LEU A 40 -20.19 -7.52 -5.67
CA LEU A 40 -19.61 -6.87 -6.84
C LEU A 40 -18.31 -7.58 -7.23
N THR A 41 -18.16 -7.88 -8.52
CA THR A 41 -16.88 -8.35 -9.07
C THR A 41 -16.45 -7.44 -10.21
N ILE A 42 -15.25 -6.85 -10.09
CA ILE A 42 -14.56 -6.11 -11.14
C ILE A 42 -13.30 -6.90 -11.48
N SER A 43 -13.29 -7.62 -12.61
CA SER A 43 -12.21 -8.56 -12.89
C SER A 43 -11.85 -8.67 -14.37
N GLY A 44 -10.56 -8.86 -14.66
CA GLY A 44 -10.07 -9.05 -16.03
C GLY A 44 -10.13 -7.79 -16.90
N ASN A 45 -10.39 -6.62 -16.32
CA ASN A 45 -10.47 -5.37 -17.10
C ASN A 45 -9.09 -4.76 -17.33
N GLU A 46 -8.95 -4.01 -18.40
CA GLU A 46 -7.84 -3.10 -18.67
C GLU A 46 -8.33 -1.65 -18.53
N VAL A 47 -7.68 -0.84 -17.71
CA VAL A 47 -8.04 0.56 -17.43
C VAL A 47 -6.82 1.44 -17.69
N ASP A 48 -6.82 2.15 -18.81
CA ASP A 48 -5.59 2.74 -19.36
C ASP A 48 -5.71 4.13 -19.99
N HIS A 49 -4.60 4.89 -19.96
CA HIS A 49 -4.51 6.22 -20.60
C HIS A 49 -5.57 7.22 -20.13
N LEU A 50 -5.89 7.20 -18.83
CA LEU A 50 -6.89 8.10 -18.26
C LEU A 50 -6.26 9.41 -17.80
N ARG A 51 -7.01 10.49 -18.06
CA ARG A 51 -6.78 11.83 -17.52
C ARG A 51 -7.97 12.23 -16.65
N THR A 52 -7.94 11.86 -15.37
CA THR A 52 -9.14 11.88 -14.51
C THR A 52 -9.28 13.17 -13.70
N GLY A 53 -8.28 14.05 -13.74
CA GLY A 53 -8.28 15.29 -12.98
C GLY A 53 -8.18 14.98 -11.48
N CYS A 54 -9.22 15.24 -10.69
CA CYS A 54 -9.24 15.08 -9.23
C CYS A 54 -9.83 13.74 -8.75
N SER A 55 -9.91 12.74 -9.63
CA SER A 55 -10.65 11.51 -9.38
C SER A 55 -9.87 10.29 -9.81
N GLU A 56 -10.29 9.13 -9.34
CA GLU A 56 -9.55 7.88 -9.44
C GLU A 56 -9.85 7.16 -10.77
N SER A 57 -8.91 6.30 -11.18
CA SER A 57 -9.05 5.48 -12.39
C SER A 57 -10.08 4.37 -12.19
N LEU A 58 -9.98 3.65 -11.07
CA LEU A 58 -10.92 2.62 -10.63
C LEU A 58 -11.23 2.81 -9.15
N SER A 59 -12.47 3.16 -8.80
CA SER A 59 -12.85 3.47 -7.41
C SER A 59 -14.16 2.82 -6.98
N LEU A 60 -14.25 2.59 -5.67
CA LEU A 60 -15.47 2.23 -4.96
C LEU A 60 -15.70 3.25 -3.84
N THR A 61 -16.85 3.93 -3.84
CA THR A 61 -17.10 5.03 -2.90
C THR A 61 -18.38 4.82 -2.09
N GLY A 62 -18.26 4.90 -0.76
CA GLY A 62 -19.42 4.91 0.15
C GLY A 62 -19.93 3.51 0.51
N ASN A 63 -21.25 3.29 0.53
CA ASN A 63 -21.88 2.04 1.02
C ASN A 63 -21.72 0.86 0.06
N VAL A 64 -20.47 0.43 -0.17
CA VAL A 64 -20.11 -0.69 -1.04
C VAL A 64 -19.47 -1.79 -0.18
N GLU A 65 -20.01 -3.00 -0.20
CA GLU A 65 -19.51 -4.10 0.64
C GLU A 65 -19.45 -5.45 -0.09
N GLN A 66 -18.66 -6.40 0.42
CA GLN A 66 -18.61 -7.78 -0.14
C GLN A 66 -18.29 -7.76 -1.64
N TRP A 67 -17.13 -7.20 -1.97
CA TRP A 67 -16.70 -6.97 -3.35
C TRP A 67 -15.32 -7.56 -3.63
N THR A 68 -15.01 -7.72 -4.92
CA THR A 68 -13.72 -8.22 -5.39
C THR A 68 -13.26 -7.42 -6.61
N ILE A 69 -12.06 -6.87 -6.54
CA ILE A 69 -11.32 -6.25 -7.65
C ILE A 69 -10.13 -7.17 -7.94
N SER A 70 -10.18 -7.96 -9.00
CA SER A 70 -9.15 -8.98 -9.24
C SER A 70 -8.68 -9.15 -10.67
N GLY A 71 -7.39 -9.36 -10.86
CA GLY A 71 -6.83 -9.67 -12.20
C GLY A 71 -7.04 -8.56 -13.22
N ASN A 72 -7.16 -7.29 -12.79
CA ASN A 72 -7.24 -6.15 -13.69
C ASN A 72 -5.82 -5.64 -14.00
N VAL A 73 -5.68 -5.00 -15.15
CA VAL A 73 -4.49 -4.24 -15.55
C VAL A 73 -4.86 -2.76 -15.52
N VAL A 74 -4.24 -1.97 -14.65
CA VAL A 74 -4.54 -0.53 -14.47
C VAL A 74 -3.26 0.25 -14.71
N HIS A 75 -3.20 1.05 -15.76
CA HIS A 75 -1.91 1.65 -16.14
C HIS A 75 -1.96 2.92 -16.96
N ASP A 76 -0.83 3.65 -16.94
CA ASP A 76 -0.65 4.87 -17.72
C ASP A 76 -1.75 5.91 -17.43
N ASN A 77 -2.11 6.04 -16.15
CA ASN A 77 -3.15 6.95 -15.67
C ASN A 77 -2.53 8.08 -14.83
N ASP A 78 -3.12 9.26 -14.92
CA ASP A 78 -2.56 10.48 -14.30
C ASP A 78 -3.08 10.77 -12.88
N ASN A 79 -3.78 9.81 -12.28
CA ASN A 79 -4.30 9.85 -10.92
C ASN A 79 -4.38 8.39 -10.40
N ILE A 80 -4.75 8.24 -9.13
CA ILE A 80 -4.85 7.00 -8.36
C ILE A 80 -5.41 5.85 -9.20
N GLY A 81 -4.71 4.71 -9.15
CA GLY A 81 -5.02 3.51 -9.93
C GLY A 81 -6.28 2.80 -9.43
N ILE A 82 -6.21 2.24 -8.23
CA ILE A 82 -7.32 1.52 -7.59
C ILE A 82 -7.60 2.14 -6.22
N ALA A 83 -8.85 2.52 -5.96
CA ALA A 83 -9.24 3.12 -4.70
C ALA A 83 -10.45 2.45 -4.04
N ALA A 84 -10.41 2.34 -2.72
CA ALA A 84 -11.56 2.00 -1.88
C ALA A 84 -11.78 3.14 -0.88
N LEU A 85 -12.81 3.93 -1.12
CA LEU A 85 -13.02 5.23 -0.49
C LEU A 85 -14.13 5.21 0.56
N GLY A 86 -13.93 6.01 1.60
CA GLY A 86 -14.78 6.07 2.76
C GLY A 86 -14.71 7.43 3.46
N PHE A 87 -15.82 7.84 4.05
CA PHE A 87 -16.03 9.15 4.68
C PHE A 87 -15.99 10.35 3.73
N GLU A 88 -15.89 10.11 2.42
CA GLU A 88 -16.12 11.11 1.39
C GLU A 88 -17.39 11.93 1.65
N THR A 89 -17.34 13.23 1.34
CA THR A 89 -18.47 14.13 1.55
C THR A 89 -19.56 13.85 0.51
N MET A 90 -20.36 12.82 0.76
CA MET A 90 -21.46 12.41 -0.11
C MET A 90 -22.62 13.40 0.01
N SER A 91 -23.14 13.88 -1.12
CA SER A 91 -24.29 14.77 -1.15
C SER A 91 -25.48 14.17 -0.38
N GLY A 92 -25.84 14.80 0.74
CA GLY A 92 -27.06 14.50 1.50
C GLY A 92 -26.94 13.61 2.75
N ARG A 93 -25.75 13.07 3.10
CA ARG A 93 -25.55 12.39 4.39
C ARG A 93 -24.18 12.69 4.96
N ASN A 94 -24.14 13.38 6.10
CA ASN A 94 -22.90 13.61 6.83
C ASN A 94 -22.32 12.30 7.36
N GLY A 95 -21.08 12.03 6.97
CA GLY A 95 -20.26 10.89 7.35
C GLY A 95 -20.18 10.72 8.86
N GLY A 96 -20.66 9.58 9.31
CA GLY A 96 -20.66 9.21 10.72
C GLY A 96 -20.97 7.74 10.95
N THR A 97 -21.56 7.06 9.97
CA THR A 97 -21.91 5.64 10.06
C THR A 97 -20.97 4.79 9.22
N PHE A 98 -20.90 3.52 9.56
CA PHE A 98 -20.24 2.46 8.79
C PHE A 98 -20.66 2.40 7.31
N GLN A 99 -21.84 2.93 6.98
CA GLN A 99 -22.36 2.98 5.61
C GLN A 99 -21.66 4.02 4.73
N SER A 100 -20.73 4.81 5.27
CA SER A 100 -19.92 5.75 4.48
C SER A 100 -18.60 5.13 4.00
N GLN A 101 -18.37 3.83 4.12
CA GLN A 101 -17.08 3.20 3.83
C GLN A 101 -17.22 2.02 2.87
N ALA A 102 -16.35 1.97 1.86
CA ALA A 102 -16.09 0.75 1.12
C ALA A 102 -15.48 -0.29 2.07
N ARG A 103 -15.98 -1.53 2.04
CA ARG A 103 -15.65 -2.51 3.07
C ARG A 103 -15.80 -3.97 2.66
N ASP A 104 -15.27 -4.88 3.50
CA ASP A 104 -15.45 -6.33 3.34
C ASP A 104 -15.06 -6.80 1.94
N GLY A 105 -13.92 -6.31 1.46
CA GLY A 105 -13.52 -6.39 0.05
C GLY A 105 -12.16 -7.03 -0.16
N VAL A 106 -11.88 -7.41 -1.40
CA VAL A 106 -10.58 -7.97 -1.81
C VAL A 106 -10.07 -7.28 -3.07
N ILE A 107 -8.84 -6.78 -3.02
CA ILE A 107 -8.07 -6.29 -4.18
C ILE A 107 -6.95 -7.30 -4.42
N SER A 108 -7.07 -8.18 -5.44
CA SER A 108 -6.10 -9.27 -5.61
C SER A 108 -5.66 -9.58 -7.03
N GLY A 109 -4.37 -9.85 -7.21
CA GLY A 109 -3.84 -10.31 -8.50
C GLY A 109 -3.87 -9.24 -9.59
N ASN A 110 -4.01 -7.95 -9.24
CA ASN A 110 -4.01 -6.86 -10.20
C ASN A 110 -2.57 -6.47 -10.58
N SER A 111 -2.39 -5.98 -11.80
CA SER A 111 -1.15 -5.33 -12.25
C SER A 111 -1.42 -3.84 -12.38
N VAL A 112 -0.82 -3.04 -11.50
CA VAL A 112 -0.98 -1.58 -11.47
C VAL A 112 0.37 -0.94 -11.78
N TYR A 113 0.48 -0.15 -12.84
CA TYR A 113 1.77 0.44 -13.20
C TYR A 113 1.70 1.75 -13.96
N ASN A 114 2.78 2.54 -13.91
CA ASN A 114 2.86 3.87 -14.50
C ASN A 114 1.67 4.76 -14.07
N ILE A 115 1.49 4.87 -12.76
CA ILE A 115 0.46 5.72 -12.15
C ILE A 115 1.17 6.95 -11.59
N SER A 116 0.86 8.14 -12.09
CA SER A 116 1.55 9.34 -11.61
C SER A 116 0.73 10.60 -11.77
N SER A 117 0.66 11.43 -10.74
CA SER A 117 0.09 12.78 -10.83
C SER A 117 0.98 13.74 -11.62
N LEU A 118 2.17 13.32 -12.05
CA LEU A 118 3.07 14.16 -12.81
C LEU A 118 2.43 14.61 -14.13
N GLY A 119 2.18 15.90 -14.24
CA GLY A 119 1.52 16.50 -15.41
C GLY A 119 -0.01 16.57 -15.30
N ASN A 120 -0.59 15.98 -14.26
CA ASN A 120 -1.97 16.23 -13.88
C ASN A 120 -2.05 17.56 -13.12
N THR A 121 -2.67 18.53 -13.75
CA THR A 121 -2.82 19.91 -13.28
C THR A 121 -3.81 20.07 -12.10
N ALA A 122 -4.55 19.01 -11.76
CA ALA A 122 -5.31 18.97 -10.51
C ALA A 122 -4.39 18.96 -9.27
N TYR A 123 -3.15 18.50 -9.45
CA TYR A 123 -2.12 18.46 -8.41
C TYR A 123 -1.17 19.67 -8.53
N PRO A 124 -0.47 20.03 -7.45
CA PRO A 124 0.62 21.00 -7.54
C PRO A 124 1.66 20.57 -8.58
N ALA A 125 2.22 21.55 -9.31
CA ALA A 125 3.17 21.26 -10.37
C ALA A 125 4.41 20.54 -9.82
N GLY A 126 4.73 19.37 -10.39
CA GLY A 126 5.87 18.54 -9.99
C GLY A 126 5.61 17.64 -8.79
N ASP A 127 4.36 17.55 -8.33
CA ASP A 127 3.97 16.69 -7.22
C ASP A 127 3.77 15.24 -7.66
N PHE A 128 4.11 14.32 -6.75
CA PHE A 128 3.98 12.87 -6.91
C PHE A 128 3.05 12.36 -5.82
N SER A 129 1.76 12.24 -6.15
CA SER A 129 0.67 12.04 -5.19
C SER A 129 -0.39 11.06 -5.70
N ALA A 130 -0.15 10.35 -6.80
CA ALA A 130 -1.05 9.32 -7.30
C ALA A 130 -0.67 7.91 -6.83
N ASP A 131 -1.51 7.33 -6.00
CA ASP A 131 -1.36 5.96 -5.49
C ASP A 131 -1.60 4.88 -6.55
N GLY A 132 -0.83 3.81 -6.49
CA GLY A 132 -1.17 2.58 -7.20
C GLY A 132 -2.46 1.97 -6.63
N ILE A 133 -2.47 1.72 -5.32
CA ILE A 133 -3.64 1.24 -4.59
C ILE A 133 -3.84 2.09 -3.34
N TYR A 134 -5.00 2.72 -3.23
CA TYR A 134 -5.37 3.57 -2.10
C TYR A 134 -6.57 3.00 -1.34
N VAL A 135 -6.45 2.83 -0.03
CA VAL A 135 -7.61 2.63 0.84
C VAL A 135 -7.77 3.86 1.72
N GLU A 136 -8.72 4.70 1.32
CA GLU A 136 -9.07 5.90 2.04
C GLU A 136 -10.31 5.68 2.90
N GLY A 137 -10.17 5.71 4.22
CA GLY A 137 -11.30 5.53 5.13
C GLY A 137 -12.04 4.18 5.00
N GLY A 138 -11.56 3.24 4.17
CA GLY A 138 -12.15 1.91 4.00
C GLY A 138 -11.86 0.97 5.18
N THR A 139 -12.61 -0.14 5.28
CA THR A 139 -12.46 -1.08 6.41
C THR A 139 -12.63 -2.55 6.05
N ARG A 140 -11.87 -3.45 6.69
CA ARG A 140 -11.89 -4.91 6.44
C ARG A 140 -11.68 -5.26 4.96
N ILE A 141 -10.58 -4.76 4.41
CA ILE A 141 -10.18 -5.00 3.02
C ILE A 141 -8.90 -5.82 3.01
N VAL A 142 -8.81 -6.79 2.09
CA VAL A 142 -7.57 -7.55 1.83
C VAL A 142 -6.98 -7.10 0.51
N ILE A 143 -5.73 -6.64 0.52
CA ILE A 143 -4.92 -6.30 -0.65
C ILE A 143 -3.87 -7.41 -0.79
N GLU A 144 -4.01 -8.30 -1.77
CA GLU A 144 -3.10 -9.43 -1.88
C GLU A 144 -2.65 -9.82 -3.29
N ARG A 145 -1.37 -10.17 -3.42
CA ARG A 145 -0.80 -10.68 -4.69
C ARG A 145 -0.90 -9.69 -5.84
N ASN A 146 -0.92 -8.39 -5.55
CA ASN A 146 -0.87 -7.36 -6.58
C ASN A 146 0.57 -7.05 -6.94
N LEU A 147 0.80 -6.70 -8.20
CA LEU A 147 1.99 -5.99 -8.64
C LEU A 147 1.64 -4.51 -8.69
N VAL A 148 2.38 -3.69 -7.94
CA VAL A 148 2.38 -2.23 -8.10
C VAL A 148 3.78 -1.81 -8.52
N ASN A 149 3.89 -1.20 -9.70
CA ASN A 149 5.19 -0.89 -10.30
C ASN A 149 5.19 0.51 -10.90
N LYS A 150 6.05 1.41 -10.41
CA LYS A 150 6.12 2.80 -10.86
C LYS A 150 4.79 3.55 -10.67
N ALA A 151 4.28 3.53 -9.44
CA ALA A 151 3.28 4.47 -8.97
C ALA A 151 3.97 5.67 -8.31
N ASP A 152 3.25 6.72 -7.91
CA ASP A 152 3.87 7.72 -7.03
C ASP A 152 4.03 7.18 -5.62
N LEU A 153 2.92 6.72 -5.06
CA LEU A 153 2.86 5.92 -3.84
C LEU A 153 2.41 4.51 -4.22
N GLY A 154 3.05 3.47 -3.69
CA GLY A 154 2.72 2.10 -4.08
C GLY A 154 1.36 1.65 -3.54
N ILE A 155 1.29 1.46 -2.22
CA ILE A 155 0.05 1.19 -1.50
C ILE A 155 -0.06 2.18 -0.34
N GLU A 156 -1.14 2.95 -0.28
CA GLU A 156 -1.41 3.80 0.87
C GLU A 156 -2.68 3.36 1.60
N LEU A 157 -2.56 3.29 2.93
CA LEU A 157 -3.69 3.12 3.84
C LEU A 157 -3.75 4.39 4.68
N ALA A 158 -4.66 5.30 4.34
CA ALA A 158 -4.83 6.57 5.04
C ALA A 158 -6.30 6.98 5.12
N CYS A 159 -6.58 8.10 5.75
CA CYS A 159 -7.90 8.70 5.70
C CYS A 159 -7.73 10.22 5.78
N GLU A 160 -8.28 10.96 4.82
CA GLU A 160 -8.14 12.41 4.82
C GLU A 160 -9.08 13.08 5.83
N THR A 161 -10.15 12.38 6.21
CA THR A 161 -11.14 12.91 7.15
C THR A 161 -10.66 12.84 8.60
N LYS A 162 -10.48 14.02 9.23
CA LYS A 162 -10.07 14.14 10.64
C LYS A 162 -10.89 13.28 11.59
N GLY A 163 -10.20 12.50 12.42
CA GLY A 163 -10.84 11.64 13.44
C GLY A 163 -11.54 10.41 12.87
N LYS A 164 -11.33 10.12 11.58
CA LYS A 164 -11.75 8.88 10.91
C LYS A 164 -10.50 8.09 10.51
N PHE A 165 -10.70 6.81 10.17
CA PHE A 165 -9.61 5.87 9.98
C PHE A 165 -9.90 4.88 8.87
N THR A 166 -8.88 4.57 8.08
CA THR A 166 -8.79 3.27 7.41
C THR A 166 -8.51 2.20 8.46
N SER A 167 -9.25 1.09 8.45
CA SER A 167 -9.16 0.12 9.54
C SER A 167 -9.26 -1.35 9.14
N ASP A 168 -8.58 -2.20 9.91
CA ASP A 168 -8.64 -3.66 9.76
C ASP A 168 -8.29 -4.13 8.32
N VAL A 169 -7.39 -3.41 7.66
CA VAL A 169 -6.90 -3.74 6.31
C VAL A 169 -5.72 -4.70 6.40
N ILE A 170 -5.71 -5.73 5.56
CA ILE A 170 -4.57 -6.64 5.40
C ILE A 170 -3.92 -6.38 4.04
N ALA A 171 -2.65 -5.98 4.01
CA ALA A 171 -1.84 -5.93 2.80
C ALA A 171 -0.81 -7.07 2.84
N ARG A 172 -0.94 -8.06 1.96
CA ARG A 172 -0.05 -9.23 1.98
C ARG A 172 0.38 -9.74 0.63
N ASN A 173 1.57 -10.33 0.56
CA ASN A 173 2.04 -11.04 -0.63
C ASN A 173 2.07 -10.13 -1.88
N ASN A 174 2.17 -8.80 -1.73
CA ASN A 174 2.24 -7.86 -2.83
C ASN A 174 3.70 -7.60 -3.22
N LEU A 175 3.92 -7.31 -4.50
CA LEU A 175 5.16 -6.74 -5.01
C LEU A 175 4.94 -5.26 -5.25
N VAL A 176 5.75 -4.43 -4.61
CA VAL A 176 5.69 -2.97 -4.79
C VAL A 176 7.08 -2.46 -5.10
N MET A 177 7.24 -1.87 -6.28
CA MET A 177 8.56 -1.51 -6.78
C MET A 177 8.58 -0.20 -7.54
N TYR A 178 9.70 0.52 -7.38
CA TYR A 178 9.98 1.73 -8.12
C TYR A 178 8.96 2.85 -7.98
N SER A 179 8.25 2.91 -6.85
CA SER A 179 7.37 4.05 -6.57
C SER A 179 8.20 5.34 -6.43
N ASN A 180 7.67 6.46 -6.90
CA ASN A 180 8.38 7.75 -6.86
C ASN A 180 8.65 8.23 -5.42
N VAL A 181 7.70 7.98 -4.51
CA VAL A 181 7.72 8.46 -3.12
C VAL A 181 7.95 7.31 -2.15
N THR A 182 7.07 6.32 -2.10
CA THR A 182 7.22 5.21 -1.13
C THR A 182 6.56 3.93 -1.60
N GLY A 183 7.01 2.79 -1.07
CA GLY A 183 6.41 1.49 -1.34
C GLY A 183 5.07 1.37 -0.65
N ILE A 184 5.06 1.44 0.69
CA ILE A 184 3.82 1.40 1.48
C ILE A 184 3.79 2.58 2.46
N SER A 185 2.67 3.32 2.47
CA SER A 185 2.39 4.42 3.40
C SER A 185 1.22 4.07 4.31
N LEU A 186 1.34 4.40 5.60
CA LEU A 186 0.25 4.33 6.57
C LEU A 186 0.03 5.67 7.25
N GLY A 187 -1.23 6.06 7.40
CA GLY A 187 -1.65 7.20 8.22
C GLY A 187 -1.91 8.46 7.40
N GLY A 188 -2.52 9.46 8.05
CA GLY A 188 -2.85 10.71 7.36
C GLY A 188 -1.62 11.55 7.05
N ALA A 189 -1.63 12.22 5.88
CA ALA A 189 -0.53 13.05 5.40
C ALA A 189 -0.19 14.25 6.32
N ALA A 190 -1.15 14.71 7.12
CA ALA A 190 -0.95 15.78 8.10
C ALA A 190 -1.69 15.52 9.41
N SER A 191 -1.32 16.26 10.45
CA SER A 191 -2.01 16.22 11.76
C SER A 191 -3.47 16.69 11.72
N GLY A 192 -3.89 17.31 10.61
CA GLY A 192 -5.27 17.67 10.32
C GLY A 192 -6.12 16.51 9.80
N ASN A 193 -5.51 15.44 9.29
CA ASN A 193 -6.17 14.33 8.62
C ASN A 193 -6.62 13.24 9.62
N GLY A 194 -7.28 12.21 9.10
CA GLY A 194 -7.54 10.95 9.80
C GLY A 194 -6.27 10.10 9.96
N GLY A 195 -6.43 8.78 10.04
CA GLY A 195 -5.32 7.86 10.23
C GLY A 195 -5.60 6.42 9.84
N THR A 196 -4.83 5.52 10.44
CA THR A 196 -4.89 4.08 10.15
C THR A 196 -4.91 3.26 11.43
N GLN A 197 -5.83 2.30 11.54
CA GLN A 197 -6.00 1.46 12.71
C GLN A 197 -5.95 -0.02 12.34
N ASN A 198 -5.18 -0.80 13.08
CA ASN A 198 -5.14 -2.26 12.95
C ASN A 198 -4.78 -2.76 11.53
N ALA A 199 -3.92 -2.03 10.81
CA ALA A 199 -3.41 -2.50 9.54
C ALA A 199 -2.47 -3.69 9.75
N THR A 200 -2.59 -4.73 8.94
CA THR A 200 -1.70 -5.88 8.94
C THR A 200 -0.99 -5.97 7.60
N VAL A 201 0.28 -5.58 7.58
CA VAL A 201 1.14 -5.55 6.40
C VAL A 201 2.15 -6.68 6.52
N VAL A 202 1.95 -7.79 5.81
CA VAL A 202 2.78 -8.99 5.99
C VAL A 202 3.22 -9.61 4.69
N ASN A 203 4.42 -10.17 4.65
CA ASN A 203 4.89 -10.93 3.48
C ASN A 203 4.84 -10.12 2.17
N ASN A 204 5.05 -8.81 2.19
CA ASN A 204 5.22 -8.02 0.97
C ASN A 204 6.70 -7.91 0.62
N THR A 205 7.02 -7.72 -0.67
CA THR A 205 8.36 -7.35 -1.11
C THR A 205 8.33 -5.93 -1.66
N LEU A 206 9.05 -5.01 -1.01
CA LEU A 206 9.21 -3.62 -1.39
C LEU A 206 10.60 -3.44 -1.98
N PHE A 207 10.69 -2.94 -3.21
CA PHE A 207 11.94 -2.91 -3.97
C PHE A 207 12.18 -1.58 -4.67
N ARG A 208 13.20 -0.86 -4.19
CA ARG A 208 13.72 0.38 -4.77
C ARG A 208 12.62 1.42 -4.99
N ASN A 209 11.76 1.58 -4.00
CA ASN A 209 10.81 2.67 -3.92
C ASN A 209 11.51 3.94 -3.41
N ASP A 210 10.80 5.07 -3.43
CA ASP A 210 11.37 6.40 -3.19
C ASP A 210 12.40 6.80 -4.26
N THR A 211 12.10 6.56 -5.53
CA THR A 211 13.03 6.84 -6.64
C THR A 211 13.31 8.33 -6.84
N GLN A 212 12.49 9.21 -6.26
CA GLN A 212 12.68 10.67 -6.29
C GLN A 212 13.42 11.20 -5.04
N ALA A 213 13.91 10.31 -4.17
CA ALA A 213 14.65 10.67 -2.96
C ALA A 213 13.88 11.66 -2.06
N THR A 214 12.57 11.45 -1.92
CA THR A 214 11.66 12.30 -1.15
C THR A 214 11.92 12.21 0.35
N GLY A 215 12.60 11.15 0.79
CA GLY A 215 12.83 10.86 2.21
C GLY A 215 11.67 10.07 2.82
N SER A 216 10.88 9.38 2.01
CA SER A 216 9.76 8.54 2.47
C SER A 216 10.16 7.06 2.58
N GLY A 217 11.15 6.62 1.80
CA GLY A 217 11.73 5.28 1.88
C GLY A 217 10.81 4.15 1.41
N GLU A 218 11.22 2.90 1.70
CA GLU A 218 10.42 1.72 1.33
C GLU A 218 9.08 1.65 2.09
N PHE A 219 9.09 1.97 3.38
CA PHE A 219 7.92 1.96 4.25
C PHE A 219 7.81 3.24 5.08
N GLN A 220 6.66 3.91 4.98
CA GLN A 220 6.39 5.16 5.67
C GLN A 220 5.24 5.03 6.68
N ILE A 221 5.43 5.64 7.85
CA ILE A 221 4.40 5.81 8.88
C ILE A 221 4.22 7.31 9.13
N GLN A 222 2.98 7.77 8.92
CA GLN A 222 2.56 9.15 9.05
C GLN A 222 1.70 9.38 10.30
N PHE A 223 0.74 10.31 10.25
CA PHE A 223 -0.05 10.70 11.42
C PHE A 223 -1.15 9.68 11.75
N HIS A 224 -1.45 9.56 13.05
CA HIS A 224 -2.62 8.83 13.56
C HIS A 224 -2.65 7.32 13.26
N VAL A 225 -1.49 6.68 13.23
CA VAL A 225 -1.35 5.22 13.01
C VAL A 225 -1.32 4.48 14.35
N SER A 226 -2.11 3.40 14.47
CA SER A 226 -2.07 2.54 15.66
C SER A 226 -2.40 1.07 15.36
N GLY A 227 -1.89 0.16 16.18
CA GLY A 227 -2.19 -1.27 16.12
C GLY A 227 -1.67 -1.97 14.86
N THR A 228 -0.63 -1.44 14.21
CA THR A 228 -0.10 -2.01 12.97
C THR A 228 0.67 -3.29 13.23
N VAL A 229 0.51 -4.31 12.39
CA VAL A 229 1.37 -5.50 12.34
C VAL A 229 2.17 -5.41 11.05
N PHE A 230 3.49 -5.21 11.15
CA PHE A 230 4.41 -5.15 10.01
C PHE A 230 5.46 -6.25 10.16
N GLU A 231 5.17 -7.43 9.61
CA GLU A 231 5.97 -8.65 9.84
C GLU A 231 6.24 -9.40 8.54
N ASN A 232 7.36 -10.12 8.48
CA ASN A 232 7.74 -10.94 7.32
C ASN A 232 7.85 -10.16 5.99
N ASN A 233 7.99 -8.83 6.02
CA ASN A 233 8.19 -8.05 4.81
C ASN A 233 9.67 -8.04 4.42
N LEU A 234 9.93 -7.96 3.12
CA LEU A 234 11.27 -7.84 2.56
C LEU A 234 11.40 -6.45 1.93
N LEU A 235 12.24 -5.59 2.50
CA LEU A 235 12.48 -4.23 2.02
C LEU A 235 13.89 -4.15 1.43
N TYR A 236 13.99 -3.65 0.22
CA TYR A 236 15.24 -3.41 -0.46
C TYR A 236 15.26 -1.96 -0.95
N ALA A 237 15.95 -1.07 -0.24
CA ALA A 237 16.00 0.36 -0.56
C ALA A 237 16.90 0.69 -1.75
N THR A 238 16.68 1.86 -2.34
CA THR A 238 17.55 2.50 -3.34
C THR A 238 18.92 2.87 -2.76
N THR A 239 19.73 3.59 -3.53
CA THR A 239 21.00 4.15 -3.05
C THR A 239 20.85 5.19 -1.95
N ASP A 240 19.65 5.74 -1.73
CA ASP A 240 19.38 6.60 -0.57
C ASP A 240 19.24 5.81 0.74
N GLY A 241 19.01 4.49 0.62
CA GLY A 241 19.11 3.53 1.73
C GLY A 241 18.00 3.61 2.78
N LEU A 242 17.02 4.51 2.63
CA LEU A 242 15.96 4.70 3.61
C LEU A 242 14.93 3.56 3.56
N LEU A 243 14.92 2.74 4.61
CA LEU A 243 14.07 1.56 4.73
C LEU A 243 12.73 1.90 5.38
N VAL A 244 12.77 2.51 6.56
CA VAL A 244 11.58 2.85 7.35
C VAL A 244 11.64 4.32 7.73
N ASN A 245 10.58 5.06 7.41
CA ASN A 245 10.39 6.43 7.82
C ASN A 245 9.18 6.56 8.75
N PHE A 246 9.44 6.70 10.05
CA PHE A 246 8.44 7.26 10.96
C PHE A 246 8.53 8.79 10.91
N TRP A 247 7.71 9.37 10.04
CA TRP A 247 7.76 10.78 9.68
C TRP A 247 7.45 11.72 10.85
N PRO A 248 6.38 11.48 11.68
CA PRO A 248 6.04 12.42 12.73
C PRO A 248 7.16 12.60 13.76
N GLY A 249 7.70 13.80 13.84
CA GLY A 249 8.81 14.17 14.74
C GLY A 249 8.45 14.26 16.23
N THR A 250 7.31 13.71 16.65
CA THR A 250 6.78 13.90 18.01
C THR A 250 6.06 12.67 18.53
N THR A 251 6.26 12.39 19.82
CA THR A 251 5.52 11.36 20.57
C THR A 251 4.07 11.74 20.83
N ASN A 252 3.68 13.01 20.56
CA ASN A 252 2.31 13.49 20.67
C ASN A 252 1.44 13.12 19.47
N ASN A 253 1.99 12.41 18.48
CA ASN A 253 1.19 11.82 17.41
C ASN A 253 0.23 10.79 18.02
N THR A 254 -1.07 10.97 17.82
CA THR A 254 -2.06 10.01 18.31
C THR A 254 -1.75 8.64 17.71
N GLY A 255 -1.77 7.58 18.51
CA GLY A 255 -1.38 6.23 18.07
C GLY A 255 0.10 5.88 18.26
N TYR A 256 0.98 6.86 18.53
CA TYR A 256 2.40 6.61 18.85
C TYR A 256 2.60 5.66 20.04
N ALA A 257 1.73 5.72 21.05
CA ALA A 257 1.82 4.86 22.24
C ALA A 257 1.46 3.39 21.96
N ASN A 258 0.83 3.11 20.81
CA ASN A 258 0.45 1.78 20.39
C ASN A 258 0.67 1.63 18.87
N PRO A 259 1.92 1.70 18.38
CA PRO A 259 2.18 1.59 16.95
C PRO A 259 1.89 0.16 16.46
N GLY A 260 1.82 -0.82 17.38
CA GLY A 260 1.69 -2.24 17.11
C GLY A 260 3.07 -2.92 17.05
N THR A 261 3.26 -3.88 16.16
CA THR A 261 4.52 -4.61 15.96
C THR A 261 5.13 -4.29 14.60
N ILE A 262 6.45 -4.07 14.60
CA ILE A 262 7.27 -3.96 13.39
C ILE A 262 8.47 -4.84 13.68
N ASP A 263 8.47 -6.08 13.20
CA ASP A 263 9.51 -7.07 13.48
C ASP A 263 9.56 -8.18 12.42
N HIS A 264 10.51 -9.14 12.55
CA HIS A 264 10.66 -10.30 11.65
C HIS A 264 10.73 -9.96 10.16
N ASN A 265 11.20 -8.77 9.81
CA ASN A 265 11.39 -8.34 8.43
C ASN A 265 12.81 -8.69 7.94
N LEU A 266 13.05 -8.55 6.64
CA LEU A 266 14.38 -8.58 6.05
C LEU A 266 14.63 -7.27 5.31
N TYR A 267 15.65 -6.55 5.72
CA TYR A 267 16.05 -5.27 5.16
C TYR A 267 17.36 -5.40 4.38
N PHE A 268 17.46 -4.64 3.30
CA PHE A 268 18.69 -4.40 2.57
C PHE A 268 18.61 -3.09 1.79
N ALA A 269 19.73 -2.62 1.24
CA ALA A 269 19.77 -1.43 0.42
C ALA A 269 20.81 -1.59 -0.70
N ASP A 270 20.64 -0.87 -1.80
CA ASP A 270 21.75 -0.61 -2.71
C ASP A 270 22.91 0.03 -1.97
N GLY A 271 24.14 -0.27 -2.38
CA GLY A 271 25.34 0.07 -1.60
C GLY A 271 25.59 -0.87 -0.41
N GLY A 272 24.66 -1.81 -0.14
CA GLY A 272 24.78 -2.86 0.85
C GLY A 272 24.22 -2.49 2.22
N ALA A 273 24.33 -3.42 3.17
CA ALA A 273 23.80 -3.25 4.52
C ALA A 273 24.31 -2.00 5.26
N GLY A 274 25.50 -1.51 4.92
CA GLY A 274 26.05 -0.28 5.51
C GLY A 274 25.40 1.02 5.02
N ASN A 275 24.65 0.98 3.92
CA ASN A 275 23.93 2.13 3.37
C ASN A 275 22.51 2.28 3.98
N ALA A 276 22.01 1.22 4.60
CA ALA A 276 20.68 1.20 5.19
C ALA A 276 20.54 2.27 6.29
N ASN A 277 19.42 3.01 6.25
CA ASN A 277 19.06 3.98 7.25
C ASN A 277 17.55 3.97 7.55
N TRP A 278 17.20 4.60 8.67
CA TRP A 278 15.85 4.67 9.22
C TRP A 278 15.60 6.07 9.77
N VAL A 279 14.35 6.51 9.76
CA VAL A 279 13.91 7.69 10.49
C VAL A 279 12.95 7.26 11.61
N TRP A 280 13.23 7.70 12.83
CA TRP A 280 12.36 7.50 13.98
C TRP A 280 12.17 8.80 14.71
N LEU A 281 10.90 9.24 14.85
CA LEU A 281 10.55 10.51 15.49
C LEU A 281 11.34 11.70 14.92
N GLY A 282 11.44 11.80 13.59
CA GLY A 282 12.14 12.88 12.90
C GLY A 282 13.67 12.85 13.07
N ARG A 283 14.24 11.75 13.58
CA ARG A 283 15.69 11.56 13.69
C ARG A 283 16.16 10.44 12.79
N THR A 284 17.21 10.68 12.04
CA THR A 284 17.86 9.67 11.18
C THR A 284 18.80 8.78 11.99
N TYR A 285 18.78 7.49 11.68
CA TYR A 285 19.64 6.45 12.22
C TYR A 285 20.30 5.69 11.07
N THR A 286 21.62 5.59 11.09
CA THR A 286 22.42 4.83 10.10
C THR A 286 22.95 3.50 10.68
N SER A 287 22.42 3.11 11.83
CA SER A 287 22.73 1.84 12.48
C SER A 287 21.44 1.21 13.00
N ILE A 288 21.20 -0.04 12.62
CA ILE A 288 20.03 -0.80 13.09
C ILE A 288 20.05 -0.97 14.61
N SER A 289 21.23 -1.04 15.25
CA SER A 289 21.31 -1.14 16.72
C SER A 289 20.80 0.12 17.41
N ASN A 290 21.14 1.29 16.87
CA ASN A 290 20.73 2.57 17.43
C ASN A 290 19.25 2.85 17.15
N TYR A 291 18.78 2.50 15.94
CA TYR A 291 17.37 2.53 15.59
C TYR A 291 16.55 1.67 16.57
N ARG A 292 16.92 0.39 16.75
CA ARG A 292 16.28 -0.53 17.72
C ARG A 292 16.25 0.00 19.13
N ALA A 293 17.36 0.58 19.60
CA ALA A 293 17.43 1.16 20.93
C ALA A 293 16.48 2.35 21.10
N ALA A 294 16.26 3.13 20.04
CA ALA A 294 15.40 4.31 20.06
C ALA A 294 13.91 3.98 19.85
N SER A 295 13.59 3.07 18.92
CA SER A 295 12.22 2.71 18.56
C SER A 295 11.65 1.58 19.40
N GLY A 296 12.49 0.68 19.90
CA GLY A 296 12.06 -0.56 20.53
C GLY A 296 11.52 -1.61 19.53
N ALA A 297 11.53 -1.31 18.23
CA ALA A 297 11.05 -2.16 17.14
C ALA A 297 12.18 -2.96 16.47
N ASP A 298 11.81 -3.82 15.51
CA ASP A 298 12.70 -4.57 14.60
C ASP A 298 13.76 -5.42 15.30
N LYS A 299 13.46 -6.00 16.46
CA LYS A 299 14.42 -6.74 17.28
C LYS A 299 14.94 -8.00 16.59
N LEU A 300 14.08 -8.70 15.86
CA LEU A 300 14.31 -9.94 15.13
C LEU A 300 14.41 -9.74 13.62
N THR A 301 14.13 -8.53 13.12
CA THR A 301 14.41 -8.14 11.73
C THR A 301 15.87 -8.33 11.35
N ARG A 302 16.15 -8.76 10.12
CA ARG A 302 17.51 -9.05 9.64
C ARG A 302 17.95 -7.98 8.64
N LEU A 303 19.19 -7.51 8.74
CA LEU A 303 19.78 -6.61 7.75
C LEU A 303 20.85 -7.37 6.97
N VAL A 304 20.47 -7.92 5.82
CA VAL A 304 21.31 -8.85 5.04
C VAL A 304 20.83 -8.91 3.61
N ASN A 305 21.74 -9.17 2.67
CA ASN A 305 21.38 -9.29 1.25
C ASN A 305 20.34 -10.42 1.08
N PRO A 306 19.18 -10.17 0.47
CA PRO A 306 18.16 -11.20 0.24
C PRO A 306 18.57 -12.23 -0.82
N GLN A 307 19.66 -11.98 -1.56
CA GLN A 307 20.15 -12.84 -2.63
C GLN A 307 19.08 -13.08 -3.70
N PHE A 308 18.50 -11.99 -4.18
CA PHE A 308 17.56 -12.01 -5.30
C PHE A 308 18.18 -12.62 -6.55
N ALA A 309 17.37 -13.32 -7.35
CA ALA A 309 17.81 -13.99 -8.55
C ALA A 309 18.36 -13.01 -9.61
N SER A 310 17.73 -11.84 -9.76
CA SER A 310 18.21 -10.78 -10.66
C SER A 310 17.77 -9.38 -10.21
N LEU A 311 18.67 -8.40 -10.33
CA LEU A 311 18.40 -6.98 -10.06
C LEU A 311 18.35 -6.11 -11.34
N THR A 312 18.68 -6.67 -12.51
CA THR A 312 18.75 -5.93 -13.79
C THR A 312 17.40 -5.95 -14.50
N VAL A 313 16.87 -7.15 -14.72
CA VAL A 313 15.44 -7.38 -14.92
C VAL A 313 14.99 -7.97 -13.59
N PRO A 314 14.25 -7.23 -12.75
CA PRO A 314 13.97 -7.66 -11.39
C PRO A 314 13.29 -9.03 -11.37
N ASP A 315 14.00 -9.99 -10.80
CA ASP A 315 13.47 -11.28 -10.39
C ASP A 315 13.74 -11.38 -8.89
N LEU A 316 12.69 -11.09 -8.13
CA LEU A 316 12.75 -10.91 -6.68
C LEU A 316 12.54 -12.22 -5.92
N HIS A 317 12.60 -13.36 -6.61
CA HIS A 317 12.80 -14.65 -5.96
C HIS A 317 14.14 -14.69 -5.26
N VAL A 318 14.17 -15.30 -4.09
CA VAL A 318 15.39 -15.42 -3.27
C VAL A 318 16.06 -16.79 -3.47
N SER A 319 17.39 -16.80 -3.55
CA SER A 319 18.16 -18.04 -3.67
C SER A 319 17.96 -18.98 -2.47
N SER A 320 18.33 -20.26 -2.62
CA SER A 320 18.20 -21.27 -1.56
C SER A 320 19.07 -21.02 -0.32
N SER A 321 20.13 -20.21 -0.44
CA SER A 321 20.96 -19.80 0.71
C SER A 321 20.46 -18.53 1.40
N SER A 322 19.38 -17.93 0.89
CA SER A 322 18.90 -16.65 1.38
C SER A 322 18.45 -16.72 2.83
N ALA A 323 18.76 -15.66 3.54
CA ALA A 323 18.25 -15.38 4.87
C ALA A 323 16.72 -15.23 4.95
N ALA A 324 16.02 -15.09 3.83
CA ALA A 324 14.56 -15.06 3.81
C ALA A 324 13.91 -16.45 3.86
N ARG A 325 14.64 -17.52 3.48
CA ARG A 325 14.09 -18.88 3.30
C ARG A 325 13.74 -19.52 4.65
N GLY A 326 12.47 -19.83 4.85
CA GLY A 326 11.95 -20.59 5.99
C GLY A 326 12.13 -19.92 7.35
N THR A 327 12.39 -18.61 7.39
CA THR A 327 12.64 -17.87 8.64
C THR A 327 11.57 -16.85 8.99
N GLY A 328 10.51 -16.76 8.20
CA GLY A 328 9.36 -15.92 8.51
C GLY A 328 8.61 -16.43 9.74
N LEU A 329 8.01 -15.51 10.47
CA LEU A 329 7.07 -15.80 11.55
C LEU A 329 5.85 -16.53 11.00
N VAL A 330 5.54 -17.72 11.54
CA VAL A 330 4.35 -18.47 11.14
C VAL A 330 3.12 -17.85 11.79
N LEU A 331 2.35 -17.13 10.99
CA LEU A 331 1.09 -16.49 11.38
C LEU A 331 -0.12 -17.28 10.82
N PRO A 332 -1.34 -17.06 11.35
CA PRO A 332 -2.54 -17.72 10.85
C PRO A 332 -2.77 -17.49 9.35
N ALA A 333 -3.33 -18.47 8.66
CA ALA A 333 -3.64 -18.36 7.22
C ALA A 333 -4.62 -17.20 6.90
N SER A 334 -5.46 -16.80 7.85
CA SER A 334 -6.31 -15.60 7.73
C SER A 334 -5.48 -14.31 7.60
N THR A 335 -4.26 -14.30 8.14
CA THR A 335 -3.31 -13.19 8.08
C THR A 335 -2.43 -13.27 6.83
N VAL A 336 -1.68 -14.36 6.65
CA VAL A 336 -0.66 -14.47 5.58
C VAL A 336 -1.18 -15.00 4.24
N GLY A 337 -2.44 -15.44 4.20
CA GLY A 337 -3.07 -16.02 3.03
C GLY A 337 -2.75 -17.50 2.84
N ALA A 338 -3.52 -18.14 1.97
CA ALA A 338 -3.31 -19.54 1.62
C ALA A 338 -2.15 -19.73 0.64
N VAL A 339 -1.91 -18.73 -0.21
CA VAL A 339 -0.88 -18.76 -1.27
C VAL A 339 -0.08 -17.47 -1.30
N ASP A 340 1.15 -17.57 -1.80
CA ASP A 340 2.07 -16.45 -2.03
C ASP A 340 1.73 -15.66 -3.30
N TYR A 341 2.61 -14.76 -3.73
CA TYR A 341 2.44 -13.99 -4.97
C TYR A 341 2.27 -14.88 -6.22
N ASP A 342 3.08 -15.93 -6.34
CA ASP A 342 3.08 -16.88 -7.47
C ASP A 342 1.92 -17.89 -7.43
N GLY A 343 1.13 -17.90 -6.36
CA GLY A 343 0.05 -18.86 -6.15
C GLY A 343 0.52 -20.20 -5.56
N LEU A 344 1.76 -20.28 -5.06
CA LEU A 344 2.29 -21.41 -4.31
C LEU A 344 1.78 -21.40 -2.86
N PRO A 345 1.61 -22.56 -2.20
CA PRO A 345 1.16 -22.62 -0.81
C PRO A 345 2.06 -21.76 0.11
N ARG A 346 1.47 -20.81 0.84
CA ARG A 346 2.22 -19.89 1.71
C ARG A 346 2.93 -20.61 2.85
N LEU A 347 2.28 -21.62 3.44
CA LEU A 347 2.89 -22.51 4.41
C LEU A 347 3.50 -23.71 3.67
N SER A 348 4.82 -23.85 3.74
CA SER A 348 5.52 -24.99 3.14
C SER A 348 5.13 -26.31 3.79
N SER A 349 5.44 -27.43 3.11
CA SER A 349 5.17 -28.79 3.63
C SER A 349 5.91 -29.11 4.95
N THR A 350 6.98 -28.38 5.25
CA THR A 350 7.75 -28.49 6.50
C THR A 350 7.29 -27.52 7.59
N GLY A 351 6.23 -26.75 7.34
CA GLY A 351 5.61 -25.87 8.33
C GLY A 351 6.33 -24.53 8.52
N VAL A 352 7.15 -24.11 7.56
CA VAL A 352 7.84 -22.81 7.57
C VAL A 352 7.31 -21.87 6.49
N ILE A 353 7.54 -20.57 6.69
CA ILE A 353 7.18 -19.49 5.77
C ILE A 353 8.44 -18.67 5.44
N ASP A 354 8.57 -18.24 4.19
CA ASP A 354 9.61 -17.33 3.74
C ASP A 354 9.26 -15.86 4.04
N ILE A 355 10.27 -15.02 4.26
CA ILE A 355 10.09 -13.56 4.34
C ILE A 355 9.96 -12.99 2.91
N GLY A 356 8.99 -12.08 2.71
CA GLY A 356 8.68 -11.47 1.42
C GLY A 356 7.49 -12.12 0.70
N ALA A 357 7.26 -11.65 -0.53
CA ALA A 357 6.09 -11.96 -1.33
C ALA A 357 6.06 -13.38 -1.90
N TYR A 358 7.21 -14.05 -1.99
CA TYR A 358 7.32 -15.39 -2.54
C TYR A 358 7.51 -16.43 -1.44
N GLN A 359 6.98 -17.62 -1.66
CA GLN A 359 7.31 -18.84 -0.95
C GLN A 359 8.08 -19.72 -1.92
N GLN A 360 9.30 -20.08 -1.55
CA GLN A 360 10.10 -20.96 -2.38
C GLN A 360 9.85 -22.43 -2.00
N PRO A 361 10.00 -23.36 -2.97
CA PRO A 361 9.86 -24.80 -2.74
C PRO A 361 10.82 -25.39 -1.71
#